data_AF-A0AAD7G5G1-F1
#
_entry.id   AF-A0AAD7G5G1-F1
#
_cell.length_a   1.000
_cell.length_b   1.000
_cell.length_c   1.000
_cell.angle_alpha   90.00
_cell.angle_beta   90.00
_cell.angle_gamma   90.00
#
_symmetry.space_group_name_H-M   'P 1'
#
loop_
_entity.id
_entity.type
_entity.pdbx_description
1 polymer ?
#
loop_
_entity_poly.entity_id
_entity_poly.type
_entity_poly.pdbx_seq_one_letter_code
_entity_poly.pdbx_strand_id
1 'polypeptide(L)'
;MHLPTTTDFGGHYAEHDMNSCTIASFKLLGSTNMGRPSLDYLLDPPEEHVVDEPTPVTSDASIVAQVRHEAAVERGEIIEIDDEDEESEDEQKSPEMTTAEVMKLCRTHKTVCLLKGDLTQSMELLHTLRQFRGNIQREETKNARQLTLSEAWGASSNK
;
A
#
# COMPACT_ATOMS: atom_id res chain seq x y z
N MET A 1 53.12 23.80 15.86
CA MET A 1 52.91 25.02 16.67
C MET A 1 52.17 25.99 15.76
N HIS A 2 50.92 26.41 15.95
CA HIS A 2 49.96 26.38 17.04
C HIS A 2 48.52 26.28 16.46
N LEU A 3 47.66 25.50 17.10
CA LEU A 3 46.21 25.77 17.23
C LEU A 3 46.02 26.73 18.43
N PRO A 4 44.96 27.57 18.48
CA PRO A 4 43.62 27.18 19.02
C PRO A 4 42.42 27.80 18.25
N THR A 5 41.22 27.21 18.10
CA THR A 5 40.08 26.83 18.98
C THR A 5 38.99 27.92 19.17
N THR A 6 37.72 27.46 19.14
CA THR A 6 36.41 28.07 19.54
C THR A 6 35.55 28.68 18.41
N THR A 7 34.47 28.01 17.99
CA THR A 7 33.07 28.02 18.49
C THR A 7 32.27 29.21 17.96
N ASP A 8 31.40 29.00 16.98
CA ASP A 8 30.04 29.53 17.05
C ASP A 8 29.05 28.74 16.19
N PHE A 9 27.92 28.40 16.79
CA PHE A 9 26.82 27.60 16.25
C PHE A 9 25.66 28.59 16.08
N GLY A 10 25.54 29.22 14.91
CA GLY A 10 24.54 30.24 14.64
C GLY A 10 23.42 29.70 13.76
N GLY A 11 22.49 28.95 14.36
CA GLY A 11 21.22 28.60 13.71
C GLY A 11 20.26 29.77 13.73
N HIS A 12 19.75 30.17 12.57
CA HIS A 12 18.56 31.00 12.45
C HIS A 12 17.52 30.23 11.64
N TYR A 13 16.65 29.54 12.38
CA TYR A 13 15.39 29.03 11.85
C TYR A 13 14.45 30.22 11.66
N ALA A 14 13.98 30.43 10.43
CA ALA A 14 12.89 31.36 10.16
C ALA A 14 11.60 30.70 10.64
N GLU A 15 11.05 31.23 11.74
CA GLU A 15 9.78 30.80 12.31
C GLU A 15 8.63 31.12 11.34
N HIS A 16 7.74 30.13 11.25
CA HIS A 16 6.47 30.17 10.56
C HIS A 16 5.60 31.36 10.98
N ASP A 17 5.27 32.22 10.03
CA ASP A 17 4.08 33.07 10.10
C ASP A 17 2.83 32.22 9.84
N MET A 18 2.40 31.48 10.86
CA MET A 18 1.13 30.77 10.84
C MET A 18 0.55 30.76 12.25
N ASN A 19 0.16 31.92 12.80
CA ASN A 19 -0.57 31.97 14.08
C ASN A 19 -1.29 33.30 14.43
N SER A 20 -1.69 34.15 13.47
CA SER A 20 -2.43 35.37 13.85
C SER A 20 -3.94 35.20 14.09
N CYS A 21 -4.52 34.00 13.90
CA CYS A 21 -5.98 33.82 13.99
C CYS A 21 -6.49 32.73 14.97
N THR A 22 -5.64 32.08 15.76
CA THR A 22 -6.08 31.01 16.69
C THR A 22 -5.66 31.22 18.15
N ILE A 23 -4.73 32.13 18.44
CA ILE A 23 -4.29 32.46 19.82
C ILE A 23 -5.30 33.36 20.57
N ALA A 24 -6.41 33.76 19.93
CA ALA A 24 -7.51 34.43 20.64
C ALA A 24 -8.37 33.46 21.48
N SER A 25 -8.34 32.15 21.18
CA SER A 25 -9.19 31.16 21.86
C SER A 25 -8.50 30.41 23.00
N PHE A 26 -7.19 30.57 23.18
CA PHE A 26 -6.39 29.81 24.16
C PHE A 26 -5.87 30.66 25.33
N LYS A 27 -6.59 31.73 25.69
CA LYS A 27 -6.32 32.54 26.89
C LYS A 27 -7.24 32.22 28.08
N LEU A 28 -7.85 31.03 28.09
CA LEU A 28 -8.61 30.54 29.25
C LEU A 28 -8.08 29.22 29.83
N LEU A 29 -6.86 28.79 29.48
CA LEU A 29 -6.25 27.57 30.01
C LEU A 29 -4.79 27.81 30.48
N GLY A 30 -4.56 28.93 31.14
CA GLY A 30 -3.24 29.38 31.58
C GLY A 30 -3.10 29.58 33.09
N SER A 31 -3.76 28.75 33.92
CA SER A 31 -3.54 28.78 35.37
C SER A 31 -3.55 27.38 35.95
N THR A 32 -2.38 26.93 36.40
CA THR A 32 -2.13 25.73 37.18
C THR A 32 -2.73 25.85 38.59
N ASN A 33 -4.06 25.90 38.64
CA ASN A 33 -4.82 25.73 39.86
C ASN A 33 -5.77 24.56 39.61
N MET A 34 -5.28 23.33 39.78
CA MET A 34 -6.15 22.16 39.99
C MET A 34 -6.82 22.33 41.37
N GLY A 35 -7.68 23.34 41.46
CA GLY A 35 -8.57 23.57 42.57
C GLY A 35 -9.50 22.37 42.66
N ARG A 36 -9.74 21.91 43.89
CA ARG A 36 -10.69 20.83 44.17
C ARG A 36 -11.99 21.12 43.40
N PRO A 37 -12.49 20.20 42.56
CA PRO A 37 -13.74 20.43 41.84
C PRO A 37 -14.84 20.77 42.84
N SER A 38 -15.68 21.75 42.49
CA SER A 38 -16.81 22.12 43.35
C SER A 38 -17.73 20.93 43.54
N LEU A 39 -18.47 20.90 44.66
CA LEU A 39 -19.41 19.82 44.94
C LEU A 39 -20.42 19.66 43.78
N ASP A 40 -20.85 20.77 43.18
CA ASP A 40 -21.77 20.77 42.05
C ASP A 40 -21.17 20.13 40.79
N TYR A 41 -19.86 20.26 40.55
CA TYR A 41 -19.16 19.57 39.46
C TYR A 41 -19.04 18.05 39.70
N LEU A 42 -19.02 17.62 40.97
CA LEU A 42 -19.06 16.19 41.32
C LEU A 42 -20.48 15.60 41.25
N LEU A 43 -21.47 16.39 41.65
CA LEU A 43 -22.87 15.97 41.71
C LEU A 43 -23.53 16.00 40.33
N ASP A 44 -23.08 16.91 39.46
CA ASP A 44 -23.56 17.05 38.09
C ASP A 44 -22.38 17.34 37.16
N PRO A 45 -21.56 16.31 36.84
CA PRO A 45 -20.45 16.49 35.90
C PRO A 45 -21.02 16.89 34.54
N PRO A 46 -20.40 17.86 33.84
CA PRO A 46 -20.83 18.22 32.50
C PRO A 46 -20.75 16.99 31.60
N GLU A 47 -21.73 16.86 30.70
CA GLU A 47 -21.82 15.74 29.76
C GLU A 47 -20.52 15.68 28.93
N GLU A 48 -19.79 14.57 29.07
CA GLU A 48 -18.58 14.31 28.29
C GLU A 48 -18.99 14.13 26.83
N HIS A 49 -18.53 15.01 25.96
CA HIS A 49 -18.69 14.81 24.52
C HIS A 49 -17.83 13.63 24.10
N VAL A 50 -18.42 12.71 23.32
CA VAL A 50 -17.66 11.64 22.67
C VAL A 50 -16.65 12.33 21.76
N VAL A 51 -15.39 12.32 22.15
CA VAL A 51 -14.30 12.56 21.21
C VAL A 51 -14.36 11.38 20.26
N ASP A 52 -14.63 11.63 18.99
CA ASP A 52 -14.53 10.63 17.94
C ASP A 52 -13.23 9.85 18.10
N GLU A 53 -13.26 8.55 17.79
CA GLU A 53 -12.18 7.58 18.02
C GLU A 53 -10.79 8.22 18.00
N PRO A 54 -9.92 7.94 19.00
CA PRO A 54 -8.58 8.48 18.99
C PRO A 54 -7.96 8.20 17.62
N THR A 55 -7.59 9.26 16.91
CA THR A 55 -6.90 9.17 15.61
C THR A 55 -5.85 8.09 15.72
N PRO A 56 -5.81 7.10 14.82
CA PRO A 56 -4.91 5.97 14.94
C PRO A 56 -3.51 6.54 15.10
N VAL A 57 -2.93 6.32 16.28
CA VAL A 57 -1.56 6.73 16.58
C VAL A 57 -0.72 6.05 15.52
N THR A 58 -0.19 6.82 14.57
CA THR A 58 0.69 6.28 13.55
C THR A 58 1.84 5.68 14.32
N SER A 59 1.98 4.35 14.24
CA SER A 59 3.04 3.64 14.95
C SER A 59 4.38 4.28 14.58
N ASP A 60 5.32 4.35 15.52
CA ASP A 60 6.69 4.80 15.26
C ASP A 60 7.28 4.11 14.02
N ALA A 61 6.87 2.85 13.76
CA ALA A 61 7.25 2.11 12.56
C ALA A 61 6.74 2.75 11.25
N SER A 62 5.52 3.31 11.26
CA SER A 62 4.94 4.04 10.13
C SER A 62 5.70 5.32 9.83
N ILE A 63 6.07 6.06 10.88
CA ILE A 63 6.86 7.29 10.77
C ILE A 63 8.24 6.97 10.20
N VAL A 64 8.90 5.93 10.73
CA VAL A 64 10.21 5.49 10.22
C VAL A 64 10.14 5.01 8.78
N ALA A 65 9.06 4.31 8.40
CA ALA A 65 8.86 3.86 7.01
C ALA A 65 8.71 5.05 6.06
N GLN A 66 7.93 6.06 6.45
CA GLN A 66 7.75 7.27 5.66
C GLN A 66 9.06 8.06 5.49
N VAL A 67 9.80 8.30 6.57
CA VAL A 67 11.10 9.00 6.51
C VAL A 67 12.11 8.26 5.62
N ARG A 68 12.13 6.92 5.68
CA ARG A 68 13.00 6.11 4.80
C ARG A 68 12.60 6.20 3.34
N HIS A 69 11.30 6.27 3.07
CA HIS A 69 10.76 6.43 1.73
C HIS A 69 11.14 7.79 1.16
N GLU A 70 10.88 8.88 1.88
CA GLU A 70 11.25 10.25 1.47
C GLU A 70 12.76 10.38 1.21
N ALA A 71 13.59 9.80 2.08
CA ALA A 71 15.03 9.81 1.89
C ALA A 71 15.47 8.97 0.67
N ALA A 72 14.75 7.92 0.30
CA ALA A 72 15.03 7.11 -0.88
C ALA A 72 14.58 7.81 -2.18
N VAL A 73 13.47 8.56 -2.14
CA VAL A 73 13.06 9.46 -3.22
C VAL A 73 14.12 10.54 -3.45
N GLU A 74 14.59 11.22 -2.39
CA GLU A 74 15.63 12.26 -2.50
C GLU A 74 16.94 11.72 -3.08
N ARG A 75 17.33 10.47 -2.74
CA ARG A 75 18.50 9.80 -3.32
C ARG A 75 18.29 9.31 -4.75
N GLY A 76 17.10 9.45 -5.31
CA GLY A 76 16.75 8.93 -6.63
C GLY A 76 16.70 7.40 -6.71
N GLU A 77 16.61 6.72 -5.56
CA GLU A 77 16.43 5.27 -5.48
C GLU A 77 14.98 4.88 -5.78
N ILE A 78 14.05 5.82 -5.62
CA ILE A 78 12.64 5.70 -5.95
C ILE A 78 12.31 6.79 -6.97
N ILE A 79 11.94 6.39 -8.18
CA ILE A 79 11.34 7.29 -9.16
C ILE A 79 9.86 7.35 -8.80
N GLU A 80 9.45 8.45 -8.18
CA GLU A 80 8.05 8.76 -7.97
C GLU A 80 7.47 9.07 -9.35
N ILE A 81 6.61 8.17 -9.84
CA ILE A 81 5.91 8.36 -11.09
C ILE A 81 4.72 9.24 -10.75
N ASP A 82 4.79 10.49 -11.18
CA ASP A 82 3.71 11.44 -11.09
C ASP A 82 2.67 11.06 -12.14
N ASP A 83 1.66 10.30 -11.73
CA ASP A 83 0.50 9.94 -12.57
C ASP A 83 -0.45 11.15 -12.66
N GLU A 84 0.05 12.31 -13.12
CA GLU A 84 -0.78 13.45 -13.53
C GLU A 84 -1.00 13.40 -15.05
N ASP A 85 -2.09 12.74 -15.42
CA ASP A 85 -2.90 12.89 -16.64
C ASP A 85 -2.19 13.32 -17.95
N GLU A 86 -1.79 12.33 -18.74
CA GLU A 86 -2.22 12.33 -20.14
C GLU A 86 -3.01 11.05 -20.41
N GLU A 87 -4.30 11.21 -20.69
CA GLU A 87 -5.09 10.29 -21.50
C GLU A 87 -4.35 10.07 -22.83
N SER A 88 -3.30 9.26 -22.84
CA SER A 88 -2.89 8.60 -24.05
C SER A 88 -3.91 7.50 -24.28
N GLU A 89 -4.91 7.78 -25.13
CA GLU A 89 -5.77 6.79 -25.80
C GLU A 89 -4.97 5.84 -26.71
N ASP A 90 -3.73 5.50 -26.35
CA ASP A 90 -3.17 4.22 -26.72
C ASP A 90 -3.46 3.30 -25.54
N GLU A 91 -4.74 2.93 -25.41
CA GLU A 91 -5.09 1.61 -24.89
C GLU A 91 -4.31 0.64 -25.77
N GLN A 92 -3.05 0.38 -25.40
CA GLN A 92 -2.29 -0.73 -25.90
C GLN A 92 -3.11 -1.93 -25.51
N LYS A 93 -4.01 -2.32 -26.41
CA LYS A 93 -4.88 -3.47 -26.29
C LYS A 93 -3.92 -4.61 -26.07
N SER A 94 -3.71 -4.94 -24.80
CA SER A 94 -2.80 -5.99 -24.40
C SER A 94 -3.21 -7.20 -25.22
N PRO A 95 -2.29 -7.83 -25.96
CA PRO A 95 -2.66 -8.86 -26.90
C PRO A 95 -3.47 -9.90 -26.13
N GLU A 96 -4.72 -10.09 -26.56
CA GLU A 96 -5.66 -10.97 -25.89
C GLU A 96 -5.13 -12.40 -26.04
N MET A 97 -4.41 -12.88 -25.02
CA MET A 97 -3.82 -14.22 -25.03
C MET A 97 -4.91 -15.23 -24.68
N THR A 98 -5.10 -16.20 -25.55
CA THR A 98 -5.93 -17.36 -25.27
C THR A 98 -5.33 -18.19 -24.14
N THR A 99 -6.17 -18.93 -23.40
CA THR A 99 -5.68 -19.84 -22.36
C THR A 99 -4.66 -20.84 -22.88
N ALA A 100 -4.85 -21.32 -24.12
CA ALA A 100 -3.93 -22.24 -24.77
C ALA A 100 -2.53 -21.64 -24.94
N GLU A 101 -2.45 -20.35 -25.30
CA GLU A 101 -1.19 -19.62 -25.43
C GLU A 101 -0.53 -19.38 -24.08
N VAL A 102 -1.29 -19.01 -23.05
CA VAL A 102 -0.75 -18.88 -21.69
C VAL A 102 -0.22 -20.21 -21.17
N MET A 103 -0.91 -21.32 -21.44
CA MET A 103 -0.47 -22.66 -21.08
C MET A 103 0.78 -23.10 -21.84
N LYS A 104 0.90 -22.71 -23.12
CA LYS A 104 2.12 -22.93 -23.91
C LYS A 104 3.29 -22.14 -23.33
N LEU A 105 3.08 -20.86 -22.98
CA LEU A 105 4.09 -20.01 -22.37
C LEU A 105 4.58 -20.57 -21.03
N CYS A 106 3.69 -21.04 -20.17
CA CYS A 106 4.10 -21.64 -18.90
C CYS A 106 4.94 -22.91 -19.09
N ARG A 107 4.67 -23.70 -20.13
CA ARG A 107 5.46 -24.91 -20.46
C ARG A 107 6.84 -24.54 -20.98
N THR A 108 6.94 -23.57 -21.89
CA THR A 108 8.24 -23.13 -22.42
C THR A 108 9.09 -22.53 -21.32
N HIS A 109 8.51 -21.70 -20.46
CA HIS A 109 9.21 -21.10 -19.33
C HIS A 109 9.73 -22.16 -18.34
N LYS A 110 8.90 -23.15 -18.01
CA LYS A 110 9.33 -24.32 -17.21
C LYS A 110 10.55 -25.01 -17.83
N THR A 111 10.55 -25.24 -19.14
CA THR A 111 11.68 -25.87 -19.83
C THR A 111 12.94 -25.02 -19.75
N VAL A 112 12.83 -23.70 -19.92
CA VAL A 112 13.97 -22.77 -19.78
C VAL A 112 14.53 -22.81 -18.36
N CYS A 113 13.68 -22.75 -17.34
CA CYS A 113 14.09 -22.87 -15.94
C CYS A 113 14.89 -24.15 -15.67
N LEU A 114 14.44 -25.28 -16.22
CA LEU A 114 15.12 -26.58 -16.03
C LEU A 114 16.44 -26.72 -16.80
N LEU A 115 16.57 -26.08 -17.96
CA LEU A 115 17.74 -26.24 -18.83
C LEU A 115 18.81 -25.15 -18.63
N LYS A 116 18.40 -23.96 -18.18
CA LYS A 116 19.23 -22.75 -18.17
C LYS A 116 19.19 -21.98 -16.86
N GLY A 117 18.22 -22.26 -15.98
CA GLY A 117 18.06 -21.53 -14.72
C GLY A 117 19.06 -21.97 -13.65
N ASP A 118 19.42 -21.05 -12.77
CA ASP A 118 20.06 -21.39 -11.50
C ASP A 118 19.11 -22.22 -10.64
N LEU A 119 19.62 -23.20 -9.89
CA LEU A 119 18.81 -24.18 -9.17
C LEU A 119 17.90 -23.51 -8.12
N THR A 120 18.38 -22.47 -7.44
CA THR A 120 17.63 -21.81 -6.36
C THR A 120 16.54 -20.90 -6.90
N GLN A 121 16.88 -20.03 -7.85
CA GLN A 121 15.92 -19.10 -8.46
C GLN A 121 14.91 -19.81 -9.35
N SER A 122 15.34 -20.88 -10.05
CA SER A 122 14.44 -21.66 -10.91
C SER A 122 13.41 -22.46 -10.11
N MET A 123 13.73 -22.91 -8.90
CA MET A 123 12.79 -23.68 -8.09
C MET A 123 11.57 -22.88 -7.65
N GLU A 124 11.77 -21.66 -7.15
CA GLU A 124 10.67 -20.78 -6.76
C GLU A 124 9.80 -20.44 -7.97
N LEU A 125 10.41 -20.08 -9.09
CA LEU A 125 9.70 -19.78 -10.32
C LEU A 125 8.93 -21.00 -10.87
N LEU A 126 9.50 -22.20 -10.81
CA LEU A 126 8.83 -23.44 -11.21
C LEU A 126 7.60 -23.74 -10.34
N HIS A 127 7.70 -23.49 -9.04
CA HIS A 127 6.58 -23.64 -8.11
C HIS A 127 5.46 -22.66 -8.46
N THR A 128 5.79 -21.38 -8.65
CA THR A 128 4.84 -20.33 -9.04
C THR A 128 4.18 -20.63 -10.38
N LEU A 129 4.94 -21.06 -11.39
CA LEU A 129 4.39 -21.46 -12.69
C LEU A 129 3.41 -22.65 -12.58
N ARG A 130 3.68 -23.60 -11.67
CA ARG A 130 2.79 -24.73 -11.45
C ARG A 130 1.47 -24.28 -10.81
N GLN A 131 1.54 -23.40 -9.80
CA GLN A 131 0.35 -22.86 -9.16
C GLN A 131 -0.49 -22.03 -10.12
N PHE A 132 0.15 -21.14 -10.88
CA PHE A 132 -0.50 -20.30 -11.87
C PHE A 132 -1.25 -21.13 -12.92
N ARG A 133 -0.61 -22.17 -13.48
CA ARG A 133 -1.28 -23.10 -14.40
C ARG A 133 -2.50 -23.78 -13.77
N GLY A 134 -2.39 -24.19 -12.51
CA GLY A 134 -3.52 -24.78 -11.78
C GLY A 134 -4.66 -23.79 -11.57
N ASN A 135 -4.36 -22.51 -11.36
CA ASN A 135 -5.37 -21.46 -11.25
C ASN A 135 -6.09 -21.24 -12.57
N ILE A 136 -5.36 -21.11 -13.68
CA ILE A 136 -5.95 -20.99 -15.01
C ILE A 136 -6.89 -22.16 -15.32
N GLN A 137 -6.44 -23.39 -15.08
CA GLN A 137 -7.28 -24.57 -15.31
C GLN A 137 -8.54 -24.56 -14.45
N ARG A 138 -8.42 -24.12 -13.19
CA ARG A 138 -9.59 -23.97 -12.31
C ARG A 138 -10.56 -22.93 -12.84
N GLU A 139 -10.08 -21.77 -13.26
CA GLU A 139 -10.93 -20.73 -13.86
C GLU A 139 -11.60 -21.21 -15.15
N GLU A 140 -10.89 -21.92 -16.03
CA GLU A 140 -11.50 -22.54 -17.20
C GLU A 140 -12.61 -23.53 -16.81
N THR A 141 -12.40 -24.38 -15.81
CA THR A 141 -13.42 -25.34 -15.38
C THR A 141 -14.62 -24.67 -14.71
N LYS A 142 -14.43 -23.55 -14.01
CA LYS A 142 -15.52 -22.76 -13.43
C LYS A 142 -16.34 -22.06 -14.51
N ASN A 143 -15.67 -21.56 -15.55
CA ASN A 143 -16.28 -20.84 -16.65
C ASN A 143 -16.83 -21.78 -17.75
N ALA A 144 -16.45 -23.05 -17.72
CA ALA A 144 -17.03 -24.07 -18.60
C ALA A 144 -18.52 -24.22 -18.30
N ARG A 145 -19.36 -24.01 -19.32
CA ARG A 145 -20.79 -24.30 -19.23
C ARG A 145 -20.96 -25.78 -18.89
N GLN A 146 -21.60 -26.06 -17.76
CA GLN A 146 -22.03 -27.41 -17.43
C GLN A 146 -23.06 -27.84 -18.47
N LEU A 147 -22.72 -28.88 -19.23
CA LEU A 147 -23.68 -29.54 -20.11
C LEU A 147 -24.48 -30.54 -19.27
N THR A 148 -25.80 -30.49 -19.38
CA THR A 148 -26.65 -31.51 -18.76
C THR A 148 -26.52 -32.83 -19.52
N LEU A 149 -26.69 -33.97 -18.82
CA LEU A 149 -26.64 -35.31 -19.45
C LEU A 149 -27.64 -35.43 -20.61
N SER A 150 -28.80 -34.77 -20.51
CA SER A 150 -29.81 -34.69 -21.57
C SER A 150 -29.32 -33.97 -22.82
N GLU A 151 -28.52 -32.92 -22.68
CA GLU A 151 -27.93 -32.20 -23.83
C GLU A 151 -26.80 -33.02 -24.48
N ALA A 152 -25.98 -33.68 -23.66
CA ALA A 152 -24.89 -34.51 -24.14
C ALA A 152 -25.37 -35.77 -24.88
N TRP A 153 -26.47 -36.39 -24.43
CA TRP A 153 -27.01 -37.61 -25.04
C TRP A 153 -28.11 -37.36 -26.07
N GLY A 154 -28.85 -36.25 -25.97
CA GLY A 154 -29.85 -35.85 -26.96
C GLY A 154 -29.26 -35.57 -28.35
N ALA A 155 -28.01 -35.10 -28.41
CA ALA A 155 -27.29 -34.87 -29.68
C ALA A 155 -26.87 -36.18 -30.39
N SER A 156 -26.82 -37.31 -29.68
CA SER A 156 -26.36 -38.60 -30.21
C SER A 156 -27.49 -39.46 -30.81
N SER A 157 -28.76 -39.08 -30.64
CA SER A 157 -29.90 -39.92 -31.01
C SER A 157 -30.55 -39.58 -32.36
N ASN A 158 -29.99 -38.62 -33.12
CA ASN A 158 -30.37 -38.36 -34.50
C ASN A 158 -29.37 -38.99 -35.46
N LYS A 159 -29.48 -40.30 -35.70
CA LYS A 159 -28.87 -41.00 -36.82
C LYS A 159 -29.71 -42.21 -37.21
#